data_AF-A0A9P1I3G0-F1
#
_entry.id   AF-A0A9P1I3G0-F1
#
_cell.length_a   1.000
_cell.length_b   1.000
_cell.length_c   1.000
_cell.angle_alpha   90.00
_cell.angle_beta   90.00
_cell.angle_gamma   90.00
#
_symmetry.space_group_name_H-M   'P 1'
#
loop_
_entity.id
_entity.type
_entity.pdbx_description
1 polymer ?
#
loop_
_entity_poly.entity_id
_entity_poly.type
_entity_poly.pdbx_seq_one_letter_code
_entity_poly.pdbx_strand_id
1 'polypeptide(L)'
;MESDEPWQTLAACNEISDAFEYGSNTAEFESQLPIHQDGSCNGLQHYAALGRDNEGGHQVNLTKSELPNDVYSDVAQRVEQKRIEDENNNGGEDCEIARRLRQSLPQNVPRKVIKQTVMTTVYGVTMYGAVLQIKRQLRAMDIGNDESAEFARYLARKTFASLNDAFTSSMALKDWFRLCAKGTSELMRTVEWITPLGLPVIQPYLKAVDRKGKLVLMPIPMKQVDAFPPNFVHSLDSTHMMLTSLNCARNGITFAAVHDCFWTHANSVDEMNRICRQQFVALHSQPIVTQCSDWFKSTYLTPKVAKILPPELLSKYQDMFTAKVEPGELDIEQVKKSVYFFS
;
A
#
# COMPACT_ATOMS: atom_id res chain seq x y z
N MET A 1 -8.57 -30.67 5.85
CA MET A 1 -9.04 -29.36 6.38
C MET A 1 -7.91 -28.50 6.93
N GLU A 2 -6.63 -28.87 6.71
CA GLU A 2 -5.47 -28.17 7.30
C GLU A 2 -4.97 -26.97 6.47
N SER A 3 -5.57 -26.72 5.30
CA SER A 3 -5.24 -25.57 4.46
C SER A 3 -5.75 -24.26 5.06
N ASP A 4 -5.05 -23.15 4.79
CA ASP A 4 -5.41 -21.79 5.21
C ASP A 4 -6.80 -21.38 4.68
N GLU A 5 -7.14 -21.78 3.45
CA GLU A 5 -8.46 -21.54 2.82
C GLU A 5 -9.15 -22.89 2.54
N PRO A 6 -9.71 -23.56 3.56
CA PRO A 6 -10.07 -24.98 3.48
C PRO A 6 -11.19 -25.26 2.48
N TRP A 7 -12.16 -24.35 2.34
CA TRP A 7 -13.29 -24.51 1.42
C TRP A 7 -12.90 -24.25 -0.04
N GLN A 8 -12.04 -23.25 -0.28
CA GLN A 8 -11.48 -23.00 -1.62
C GLN A 8 -10.58 -24.15 -2.05
N THR A 9 -9.78 -24.68 -1.12
CA THR A 9 -8.93 -25.87 -1.34
C THR A 9 -9.78 -27.09 -1.71
N LEU A 10 -10.87 -27.34 -0.98
CA LEU A 10 -11.78 -28.45 -1.29
C LEU A 10 -12.42 -28.28 -2.69
N ALA A 11 -12.85 -27.07 -3.05
CA ALA A 11 -13.38 -26.79 -4.38
C ALA A 11 -12.34 -27.05 -5.48
N ALA A 12 -11.08 -26.62 -5.26
CA ALA A 12 -9.99 -26.91 -6.17
C ALA A 12 -9.67 -28.40 -6.29
N CYS A 13 -9.69 -29.14 -5.17
CA CYS A 13 -9.51 -30.59 -5.19
C CYS A 13 -10.58 -31.30 -6.01
N ASN A 14 -11.85 -30.90 -5.87
CA ASN A 14 -12.95 -31.46 -6.65
C ASN A 14 -12.78 -31.15 -8.15
N GLU A 15 -12.52 -29.90 -8.51
CA GLU A 15 -12.31 -29.48 -9.91
C GLU A 15 -11.15 -30.24 -10.57
N ILE A 16 -10.04 -30.43 -9.85
CA ILE A 16 -8.88 -31.19 -10.33
C ILE A 16 -9.22 -32.68 -10.48
N SER A 17 -9.98 -33.25 -9.54
CA SER A 17 -10.45 -34.65 -9.64
C SER A 17 -11.33 -34.85 -10.86
N ASP A 18 -12.31 -33.97 -11.06
CA ASP A 18 -13.21 -33.99 -12.22
C ASP A 18 -12.43 -33.86 -13.53
N ALA A 19 -11.39 -33.02 -13.58
CA ALA A 19 -10.51 -32.87 -14.74
C ALA A 19 -9.69 -34.14 -15.04
N PHE A 20 -9.22 -34.86 -14.01
CA PHE A 20 -8.53 -36.14 -14.18
C PHE A 20 -9.47 -37.28 -14.57
N GLU A 21 -10.72 -37.24 -14.12
CA GLU A 21 -11.74 -38.24 -14.43
C GLU A 21 -12.43 -38.03 -15.80
N TYR A 22 -12.34 -36.82 -16.38
CA TYR A 22 -12.97 -36.46 -17.65
C TYR A 22 -12.56 -37.36 -18.84
N GLY A 23 -11.39 -38.00 -18.78
CA GLY A 23 -10.95 -39.02 -19.73
C GLY A 23 -9.56 -38.78 -20.29
N SER A 24 -9.29 -39.27 -21.50
CA SER A 24 -7.95 -39.25 -22.11
C SER A 24 -7.46 -37.86 -22.55
N ASN A 25 -8.32 -36.84 -22.55
CA ASN A 25 -7.98 -35.49 -22.99
C ASN A 25 -8.39 -34.42 -21.96
N THR A 26 -7.67 -34.36 -20.83
CA THR A 26 -7.89 -33.36 -19.77
C THR A 26 -7.83 -31.91 -20.27
N ALA A 27 -7.16 -31.63 -21.40
CA ALA A 27 -7.09 -30.29 -21.97
C ALA A 27 -8.43 -29.76 -22.53
N GLU A 28 -9.41 -30.64 -22.75
CA GLU A 28 -10.77 -30.29 -23.19
C GLU A 28 -11.76 -30.15 -22.02
N PHE A 29 -11.32 -30.36 -20.78
CA PHE A 29 -12.17 -30.19 -19.60
C PHE A 29 -12.60 -28.73 -19.43
N GLU A 30 -13.91 -28.48 -19.41
CA GLU A 30 -14.50 -27.14 -19.28
C GLU A 30 -14.49 -26.69 -17.81
N SER A 31 -13.33 -26.24 -17.33
CA SER A 31 -13.16 -25.78 -15.94
C SER A 31 -13.96 -24.49 -15.64
N GLN A 32 -14.68 -24.51 -14.52
CA GLN A 32 -15.49 -23.40 -14.03
C GLN A 32 -14.90 -22.72 -12.79
N LEU A 33 -13.88 -23.32 -12.16
CA LEU A 33 -13.23 -22.74 -10.99
C LEU A 33 -12.45 -21.46 -11.34
N PRO A 34 -12.77 -20.31 -10.72
CA PRO A 34 -11.98 -19.09 -10.88
C PRO A 34 -10.60 -19.26 -10.25
N ILE A 35 -9.56 -18.88 -10.99
CA ILE A 35 -8.19 -18.87 -10.51
C ILE A 35 -7.80 -17.43 -10.17
N HIS A 36 -7.43 -17.22 -8.91
CA HIS A 36 -7.00 -15.93 -8.40
C HIS A 36 -5.51 -15.67 -8.61
N GLN A 37 -5.15 -14.41 -8.84
CA GLN A 37 -3.78 -13.89 -8.85
C GLN A 37 -3.74 -12.62 -8.00
N ASP A 38 -2.89 -12.61 -6.98
CA ASP A 38 -2.85 -11.56 -5.97
C ASP A 38 -1.60 -10.69 -6.07
N GLY A 39 -1.76 -9.38 -5.90
CA GLY A 39 -0.63 -8.49 -5.68
C GLY A 39 0.04 -8.77 -4.33
N SER A 40 1.37 -8.86 -4.27
CA SER A 40 2.08 -9.25 -3.02
C SER A 40 1.83 -8.27 -1.86
N CYS A 41 1.91 -6.98 -2.16
CA CYS A 41 1.50 -5.88 -1.28
C CYS A 41 1.16 -4.66 -2.15
N ASN A 42 -0.06 -4.64 -2.68
CA ASN A 42 -0.43 -3.75 -3.78
C ASN A 42 -0.18 -2.26 -3.49
N GLY A 43 -0.52 -1.77 -2.31
CA GLY A 43 -0.21 -0.38 -1.92
C GLY A 43 1.28 -0.04 -1.96
N LEU A 44 2.17 -0.94 -1.52
CA LEU A 44 3.63 -0.74 -1.62
C LEU A 44 4.12 -0.86 -3.08
N GLN A 45 3.50 -1.72 -3.89
CA GLN A 45 3.79 -1.78 -5.34
C GLN A 45 3.52 -0.44 -6.02
N HIS A 46 2.37 0.18 -5.72
CA HIS A 46 2.05 1.51 -6.26
C HIS A 46 3.00 2.59 -5.75
N TYR A 47 3.36 2.59 -4.46
CA TYR A 47 4.34 3.54 -3.92
C TYR A 47 5.72 3.38 -4.55
N ALA A 48 6.23 2.15 -4.65
CA ALA A 48 7.52 1.88 -5.28
C ALA A 48 7.54 2.29 -6.75
N ALA A 49 6.44 2.07 -7.48
CA ALA A 49 6.30 2.50 -8.86
C ALA A 49 6.25 4.03 -9.01
N LEU A 50 5.53 4.75 -8.14
CA LEU A 50 5.47 6.21 -8.13
C LEU A 50 6.83 6.84 -7.78
N GLY A 51 7.52 6.27 -6.79
CA GLY A 51 8.82 6.76 -6.30
C GLY A 51 10.02 6.25 -7.08
N ARG A 52 9.81 5.36 -8.07
CA ARG A 52 10.86 4.60 -8.75
C ARG A 52 11.85 3.95 -7.78
N ASP A 53 11.32 3.42 -6.69
CA ASP A 53 12.09 2.84 -5.59
C ASP A 53 12.59 1.43 -5.96
N ASN A 54 13.89 1.29 -6.25
CA ASN A 54 14.43 0.02 -6.77
C ASN A 54 14.48 -1.08 -5.71
N GLU A 55 14.95 -0.76 -4.50
CA GLU A 55 15.00 -1.71 -3.38
C GLU A 55 13.58 -2.09 -2.97
N GLY A 56 12.72 -1.09 -2.72
CA GLY A 56 11.32 -1.33 -2.37
C GLY A 56 10.57 -2.11 -3.46
N GLY A 57 10.80 -1.76 -4.73
CA GLY A 57 10.23 -2.43 -5.89
C GLY A 57 10.64 -3.90 -6.00
N HIS A 58 11.89 -4.25 -5.70
CA HIS A 58 12.33 -5.64 -5.65
C HIS A 58 11.59 -6.43 -4.55
N GLN A 59 11.49 -5.85 -3.34
CA GLN A 59 10.83 -6.48 -2.19
C GLN A 59 9.33 -6.79 -2.42
N VAL A 60 8.68 -6.03 -3.30
CA VAL A 60 7.26 -6.21 -3.66
C VAL A 60 7.06 -6.74 -5.09
N ASN A 61 8.08 -7.41 -5.61
CA ASN A 61 8.03 -8.17 -6.86
C ASN A 61 7.74 -7.33 -8.11
N LEU A 62 8.18 -6.07 -8.17
CA LEU A 62 8.16 -5.27 -9.40
C LEU A 62 9.29 -5.64 -10.37
N THR A 63 10.40 -6.18 -9.86
CA THR A 63 11.53 -6.63 -10.68
C THR A 63 11.53 -8.15 -10.82
N LYS A 64 12.16 -8.66 -11.89
CA LYS A 64 12.25 -10.10 -12.14
C LYS A 64 13.05 -10.76 -11.02
N SER A 65 12.52 -11.85 -10.49
CA SER A 65 13.19 -12.74 -9.52
C SER A 65 12.88 -14.20 -9.86
N GLU A 66 13.76 -15.11 -9.47
CA GLU A 66 13.54 -16.56 -9.60
C GLU A 66 12.56 -17.09 -8.54
N LEU A 67 12.54 -16.44 -7.36
CA LEU A 67 11.65 -16.77 -6.25
C LEU A 67 10.83 -15.53 -5.82
N PRO A 68 9.62 -15.72 -5.27
CA PRO A 68 8.82 -14.61 -4.78
C PRO A 68 9.52 -13.94 -3.60
N ASN A 69 9.68 -12.62 -3.68
CA ASN A 69 10.14 -11.82 -2.56
C ASN A 69 9.02 -11.61 -1.54
N ASP A 70 9.40 -11.61 -0.26
CA ASP A 70 8.48 -11.51 0.86
C ASP A 70 8.85 -10.30 1.72
N VAL A 71 8.34 -9.13 1.32
CA VAL A 71 8.52 -7.85 2.05
C VAL A 71 8.26 -7.98 3.55
N TYR A 72 7.32 -8.84 3.95
CA TYR A 72 6.99 -9.03 5.35
C TYR A 72 8.10 -9.78 6.11
N SER A 73 8.81 -10.71 5.48
CA SER A 73 9.95 -11.39 6.09
C SER A 73 11.18 -10.48 6.13
N ASP A 74 11.43 -9.69 5.07
CA ASP A 74 12.52 -8.71 5.04
C ASP A 74 12.35 -7.65 6.15
N VAL A 75 11.16 -7.06 6.27
CA VAL A 75 10.88 -6.09 7.34
C VAL A 75 11.02 -6.75 8.73
N ALA A 76 10.61 -8.01 8.89
CA ALA A 76 10.76 -8.72 10.17
C ALA A 76 12.24 -8.92 10.53
N GLN A 77 13.07 -9.25 9.54
CA GLN A 77 14.51 -9.38 9.72
C GLN A 77 15.17 -8.03 10.07
N ARG A 78 14.75 -6.93 9.43
CA ARG A 78 15.24 -5.58 9.78
C ARG A 78 14.84 -5.15 11.19
N VAL A 79 13.61 -5.49 11.62
CA VAL A 79 13.14 -5.24 12.98
C VAL A 79 13.97 -6.04 13.98
N GLU A 80 14.25 -7.31 13.68
CA GLU A 80 15.12 -8.15 14.50
C GLU A 80 16.53 -7.60 14.60
N GLN A 81 17.12 -7.15 13.49
CA GLN A 81 18.45 -6.55 13.46
C GLN A 81 18.52 -5.30 14.36
N LYS A 82 17.53 -4.40 14.26
CA LYS A 82 17.42 -3.23 15.14
C LYS A 82 17.26 -3.61 16.61
N ARG A 83 16.57 -4.71 16.88
CA ARG A 83 16.42 -5.24 18.24
C ARG A 83 17.74 -5.75 18.82
N ILE A 84 18.52 -6.48 18.03
CA ILE A 84 19.87 -6.91 18.41
C ILE A 84 20.78 -5.71 18.69
N GLU A 85 20.69 -4.66 17.87
CA GLU A 85 21.44 -3.41 18.08
C GLU A 85 21.05 -2.72 19.40
N ASP A 86 19.75 -2.59 19.68
CA ASP A 86 19.27 -2.01 20.93
C ASP A 86 19.67 -2.86 22.16
N GLU A 87 19.61 -4.20 22.05
CA GLU A 87 20.04 -5.13 23.11
C GLU A 87 21.51 -4.93 23.51
N ASN A 88 22.36 -4.59 22.54
CA ASN A 88 23.80 -4.39 22.72
C ASN A 88 24.18 -2.94 23.08
N ASN A 89 23.27 -1.98 22.91
CA ASN A 89 23.52 -0.57 23.18
C ASN A 89 23.32 -0.22 24.67
N ASN A 90 24.33 -0.55 25.50
CA ASN A 90 24.31 -0.28 26.94
C ASN A 90 24.03 1.21 27.24
N GLY A 91 22.90 1.48 27.90
CA GLY A 91 22.47 2.84 28.26
C GLY A 91 21.56 3.53 27.23
N GLY A 92 21.24 2.86 26.11
CA GLY A 92 20.25 3.33 25.15
C GLY A 92 18.82 3.26 25.71
N GLU A 93 17.96 4.21 25.30
CA GLU A 93 16.55 4.31 25.74
C GLU A 93 15.77 3.01 25.50
N ASP A 94 16.03 2.34 24.37
CA ASP A 94 15.34 1.11 23.96
C ASP A 94 16.03 -0.18 24.49
N CYS A 95 17.17 -0.08 25.17
CA CYS A 95 17.98 -1.25 25.53
C CYS A 95 17.26 -2.23 26.47
N GLU A 96 16.65 -1.70 27.53
CA GLU A 96 15.98 -2.51 28.54
C GLU A 96 14.75 -3.22 27.97
N ILE A 97 13.95 -2.51 27.15
CA ILE A 97 12.76 -3.08 26.53
C ILE A 97 13.11 -4.14 25.47
N ALA A 98 14.20 -3.95 24.71
CA ALA A 98 14.67 -4.93 23.74
C ALA A 98 15.13 -6.23 24.44
N ARG A 99 15.84 -6.12 25.58
CA ARG A 99 16.25 -7.27 26.39
C ARG A 99 15.07 -8.02 27.03
N ARG A 100 14.11 -7.29 27.61
CA ARG A 100 12.87 -7.91 28.16
C ARG A 100 12.05 -8.59 27.06
N LEU A 101 11.97 -7.98 25.88
CA LEU A 101 11.34 -8.62 24.73
C LEU A 101 12.09 -9.88 24.30
N ARG A 102 13.43 -9.88 24.27
CA ARG A 102 14.23 -11.10 23.99
C ARG A 102 13.94 -12.23 24.97
N GLN A 103 13.74 -11.93 26.24
CA GLN A 103 13.39 -12.95 27.24
C GLN A 103 12.01 -13.57 26.97
N SER A 104 11.04 -12.74 26.54
CA SER A 104 9.67 -13.19 26.25
C SER A 104 9.50 -13.79 24.84
N LEU A 105 10.37 -13.40 23.91
CA LEU A 105 10.42 -13.84 22.51
C LEU A 105 11.89 -14.14 22.15
N PRO A 106 12.40 -15.33 22.52
CA PRO A 106 13.81 -15.71 22.30
C PRO A 106 14.18 -15.78 20.82
N GLN A 107 13.25 -16.26 19.99
CA GLN A 107 13.40 -16.35 18.55
C GLN A 107 13.34 -14.97 17.86
N ASN A 108 13.70 -14.94 16.59
CA ASN A 108 13.54 -13.75 15.76
C ASN A 108 12.07 -13.34 15.69
N VAL A 109 11.81 -12.03 15.54
CA VAL A 109 10.46 -11.49 15.39
C VAL A 109 9.72 -12.21 14.25
N PRO A 110 8.62 -12.95 14.53
CA PRO A 110 7.94 -13.71 13.50
C PRO A 110 7.25 -12.78 12.49
N ARG A 111 7.33 -13.13 11.19
CA ARG A 111 6.60 -12.47 10.10
C ARG A 111 5.14 -12.19 10.45
N LYS A 112 4.45 -13.17 11.04
CA LYS A 112 3.02 -13.07 11.44
C LYS A 112 2.74 -11.90 12.38
N VAL A 113 3.69 -11.52 13.24
CA VAL A 113 3.53 -10.41 14.19
C VAL A 113 3.44 -9.06 13.49
N ILE A 114 4.23 -8.86 12.44
CA ILE A 114 4.34 -7.57 11.75
C ILE A 114 3.56 -7.49 10.42
N LYS A 115 3.18 -8.63 9.83
CA LYS A 115 2.52 -8.72 8.50
C LYS A 115 1.38 -7.73 8.37
N GLN A 116 0.45 -7.74 9.32
CA GLN A 116 -0.72 -6.88 9.29
C GLN A 116 -0.35 -5.39 9.36
N THR A 117 0.64 -5.03 10.17
CA THR A 117 1.10 -3.65 10.31
C THR A 117 1.78 -3.14 9.05
N VAL A 118 2.66 -3.95 8.44
CA VAL A 118 3.27 -3.61 7.14
C VAL A 118 2.19 -3.41 6.07
N MET A 119 1.27 -4.37 5.93
CA MET A 119 0.20 -4.34 4.94
C MET A 119 -0.71 -3.12 5.07
N THR A 120 -0.98 -2.67 6.29
CA THR A 120 -1.95 -1.59 6.56
C THR A 120 -1.31 -0.20 6.70
N THR A 121 0.02 -0.10 6.82
CA THR A 121 0.74 1.18 6.96
C THR A 121 0.67 2.02 5.69
N VAL A 122 0.67 1.39 4.51
CA VAL A 122 0.43 2.09 3.23
C VAL A 122 -0.98 2.64 3.12
N TYR A 123 -1.93 2.02 3.82
CA TYR A 123 -3.33 2.43 3.87
C TYR A 123 -3.66 3.37 5.04
N GLY A 124 -2.64 4.03 5.61
CA GLY A 124 -2.83 5.11 6.58
C GLY A 124 -3.00 4.67 8.02
N VAL A 125 -2.60 3.44 8.38
CA VAL A 125 -2.52 3.05 9.79
C VAL A 125 -1.57 3.97 10.55
N THR A 126 -2.08 4.50 11.66
CA THR A 126 -1.31 5.33 12.59
C THR A 126 -0.47 4.46 13.51
N MET A 127 0.53 5.07 14.17
CA MET A 127 1.32 4.37 15.20
C MET A 127 0.43 3.70 16.26
N TYR A 128 -0.65 4.35 16.69
CA TYR A 128 -1.61 3.76 17.62
C TYR A 128 -2.28 2.49 17.06
N GLY A 129 -2.74 2.54 15.81
CA GLY A 129 -3.33 1.39 15.14
C GLY A 129 -2.35 0.23 14.99
N ALA A 130 -1.10 0.53 14.60
CA ALA A 130 -0.03 -0.45 14.50
C ALA A 130 0.27 -1.14 15.83
N VAL A 131 0.35 -0.38 16.93
CA VAL A 131 0.52 -0.94 18.27
C VAL A 131 -0.61 -1.90 18.62
N LEU A 132 -1.86 -1.56 18.30
CA LEU A 132 -2.98 -2.46 18.56
C LEU A 132 -2.91 -3.75 17.74
N GLN A 133 -2.50 -3.68 16.48
CA GLN A 133 -2.35 -4.85 15.61
C GLN A 133 -1.25 -5.79 16.14
N ILE A 134 -0.05 -5.26 16.41
CA ILE A 134 1.06 -6.04 16.95
C ILE A 134 0.71 -6.62 18.31
N LYS A 135 0.08 -5.83 19.20
CA LYS A 135 -0.35 -6.29 20.53
C LYS A 135 -1.30 -7.48 20.44
N ARG A 136 -2.22 -7.51 19.47
CA ARG A 136 -3.12 -8.65 19.25
C ARG A 136 -2.33 -9.90 18.85
N GLN A 137 -1.33 -9.77 17.98
CA GLN A 137 -0.49 -10.90 17.57
C GLN A 137 0.37 -11.42 18.72
N LEU A 138 0.99 -10.53 19.51
CA LEU A 138 1.78 -10.94 20.69
C LEU A 138 0.92 -11.69 21.72
N ARG A 139 -0.30 -11.21 21.99
CA ARG A 139 -1.24 -11.91 22.89
C ARG A 139 -1.67 -13.27 22.37
N ALA A 140 -1.88 -13.41 21.06
CA ALA A 140 -2.22 -14.71 20.46
C ALA A 140 -1.07 -15.73 20.56
N MET A 141 0.16 -15.27 20.80
CA MET A 141 1.34 -16.09 21.05
C MET A 141 1.67 -16.26 22.54
N ASP A 142 0.80 -15.76 23.44
CA ASP A 142 1.02 -15.71 24.90
C ASP A 142 2.31 -14.96 25.32
N ILE A 143 2.69 -13.94 24.54
CA ILE A 143 3.91 -13.15 24.78
C ILE A 143 3.58 -11.89 25.60
N GLY A 144 4.20 -11.80 26.78
CA GLY A 144 4.23 -10.60 27.61
C GLY A 144 2.85 -10.13 28.02
N ASN A 145 2.03 -10.93 28.71
CA ASN A 145 0.64 -10.58 29.00
C ASN A 145 0.44 -9.16 29.57
N ASP A 146 1.20 -8.79 30.61
CA ASP A 146 1.17 -7.44 31.21
C ASP A 146 2.01 -6.41 30.43
N GLU A 147 3.11 -6.85 29.80
CA GLU A 147 4.10 -6.00 29.10
C GLU A 147 3.79 -5.81 27.61
N SER A 148 2.75 -6.48 27.10
CA SER A 148 2.44 -6.61 25.67
C SER A 148 2.22 -5.27 24.99
N ALA A 149 1.75 -4.27 25.75
CA ALA A 149 1.58 -2.92 25.26
C ALA A 149 2.92 -2.21 25.02
N GLU A 150 3.91 -2.41 25.89
CA GLU A 150 5.25 -1.85 25.77
C GLU A 150 5.98 -2.51 24.59
N PHE A 151 5.99 -3.85 24.55
CA PHE A 151 6.58 -4.61 23.45
C PHE A 151 5.97 -4.25 22.10
N ALA A 152 4.64 -4.14 22.03
CA ALA A 152 3.97 -3.73 20.79
C ALA A 152 4.33 -2.30 20.38
N ARG A 153 4.49 -1.38 21.34
CA ARG A 153 4.95 0.00 21.05
C ARG A 153 6.36 0.01 20.49
N TYR A 154 7.26 -0.74 21.11
CA TYR A 154 8.63 -0.89 20.66
C TYR A 154 8.69 -1.49 19.23
N LEU A 155 8.06 -2.64 19.02
CA LEU A 155 8.02 -3.31 17.72
C LEU A 155 7.34 -2.45 16.64
N ALA A 156 6.28 -1.70 16.96
CA ALA A 156 5.67 -0.78 16.02
C ALA A 156 6.67 0.30 15.58
N ARG A 157 7.39 0.95 16.52
CA ARG A 157 8.41 1.95 16.16
C ARG A 157 9.49 1.36 15.26
N LYS A 158 10.01 0.17 15.59
CA LYS A 158 11.04 -0.48 14.77
C LYS A 158 10.50 -0.92 13.41
N THR A 159 9.25 -1.36 13.32
CA THR A 159 8.60 -1.71 12.04
C THR A 159 8.49 -0.48 11.12
N PHE A 160 8.07 0.67 11.64
CA PHE A 160 8.03 1.91 10.84
C PHE A 160 9.43 2.38 10.41
N ALA A 161 10.43 2.27 11.29
CA ALA A 161 11.81 2.58 10.93
C ALA A 161 12.31 1.65 9.81
N SER A 162 12.09 0.34 9.94
CA SER A 162 12.46 -0.64 8.90
C SER A 162 11.74 -0.42 7.57
N LEU A 163 10.49 0.04 7.59
CA LEU A 163 9.78 0.42 6.36
C LEU A 163 10.37 1.66 5.70
N ASN A 164 10.75 2.67 6.47
CA ASN A 164 11.43 3.86 5.92
C ASN A 164 12.77 3.49 5.30
N ASP A 165 13.53 2.59 5.93
CA ASP A 165 14.80 2.11 5.38
C ASP A 165 14.59 1.39 4.04
N ALA A 166 13.61 0.48 3.94
CA ALA A 166 13.37 -0.32 2.74
C ALA A 166 12.64 0.43 1.61
N PHE A 167 11.91 1.51 1.94
CA PHE A 167 11.03 2.23 1.01
C PHE A 167 11.26 3.74 1.08
N THR A 168 12.51 4.19 0.96
CA THR A 168 12.89 5.59 1.25
C THR A 168 12.14 6.60 0.37
N SER A 169 12.21 6.47 -0.96
CA SER A 169 11.55 7.40 -1.89
C SER A 169 10.03 7.32 -1.79
N SER A 170 9.51 6.11 -1.58
CA SER A 170 8.10 5.83 -1.37
C SER A 170 7.53 6.55 -0.13
N MET A 171 8.25 6.50 1.00
CA MET A 171 7.83 7.15 2.24
C MET A 171 7.97 8.67 2.17
N ALA A 172 9.01 9.18 1.49
CA ALA A 172 9.12 10.61 1.20
C ALA A 172 7.93 11.12 0.35
N LEU A 173 7.49 10.36 -0.66
CA LEU A 173 6.28 10.69 -1.43
C LEU A 173 5.02 10.69 -0.57
N LYS A 174 4.86 9.71 0.32
CA LYS A 174 3.74 9.66 1.27
C LYS A 174 3.72 10.92 2.15
N ASP A 175 4.86 11.36 2.66
CA ASP A 175 4.97 12.57 3.47
C ASP A 175 4.67 13.84 2.67
N TRP A 176 5.10 13.90 1.41
CA TRP A 176 4.74 14.98 0.50
C TRP A 176 3.22 15.04 0.25
N PHE A 177 2.55 13.89 0.02
CA PHE A 177 1.10 13.86 -0.08
C PHE A 177 0.41 14.42 1.17
N ARG A 178 0.88 14.06 2.37
CA ARG A 178 0.37 14.63 3.64
C ARG A 178 0.56 16.15 3.68
N LEU A 179 1.68 16.66 3.18
CA LEU A 179 1.96 18.09 3.09
C LEU A 179 0.97 18.81 2.15
N CYS A 180 0.68 18.24 0.98
CA CYS A 180 -0.34 18.76 0.06
C CYS A 180 -1.74 18.82 0.70
N ALA A 181 -2.15 17.74 1.39
CA ALA A 181 -3.42 17.71 2.10
C ALA A 181 -3.48 18.72 3.26
N LYS A 182 -2.35 18.94 3.95
CA LYS A 182 -2.24 19.96 5.01
C LYS A 182 -2.41 21.36 4.44
N GLY A 183 -1.73 21.69 3.34
CA GLY A 183 -1.85 23.00 2.68
C GLY A 183 -3.29 23.27 2.22
N THR A 184 -3.94 22.25 1.65
CA THR A 184 -5.35 22.33 1.23
C THR A 184 -6.29 22.60 2.41
N SER A 185 -6.06 21.91 3.53
CA SER A 185 -6.84 22.10 4.76
C SER A 185 -6.62 23.48 5.39
N GLU A 186 -5.39 24.02 5.34
CA GLU A 186 -5.08 25.39 5.79
C GLU A 186 -5.81 26.45 4.93
N LEU A 187 -6.04 26.15 3.65
CA LEU A 187 -6.88 26.96 2.75
C LEU A 187 -8.39 26.76 2.96
N MET A 188 -8.78 26.01 4.01
CA MET A 188 -10.18 25.73 4.37
C MET A 188 -10.96 24.96 3.31
N ARG A 189 -10.27 24.18 2.47
CA ARG A 189 -10.87 23.33 1.43
C ARG A 189 -10.66 21.85 1.74
N THR A 190 -11.49 21.01 1.15
CA THR A 190 -11.32 19.55 1.15
C THR A 190 -10.37 19.13 0.04
N VAL A 191 -9.67 18.01 0.24
CA VAL A 191 -8.81 17.44 -0.79
C VAL A 191 -9.68 16.78 -1.88
N GLU A 192 -9.42 17.16 -3.12
CA GLU A 192 -9.99 16.60 -4.34
C GLU A 192 -8.89 16.38 -5.40
N TRP A 193 -9.07 15.33 -6.22
CA TRP A 193 -8.21 15.00 -7.37
C TRP A 193 -9.02 14.28 -8.45
N ILE A 194 -8.41 14.07 -9.60
CA ILE A 194 -8.97 13.26 -10.69
C ILE A 194 -8.03 12.08 -10.93
N THR A 195 -8.57 10.87 -11.01
CA THR A 195 -7.77 9.68 -11.32
C THR A 195 -7.25 9.72 -12.77
N PRO A 196 -6.23 8.92 -13.14
CA PRO A 196 -5.78 8.84 -14.53
C PRO A 196 -6.86 8.37 -15.53
N LEU A 197 -7.98 7.80 -15.06
CA LEU A 197 -9.16 7.48 -15.87
C LEU A 197 -10.21 8.60 -15.94
N GLY A 198 -9.95 9.76 -15.34
CA GLY A 198 -10.88 10.89 -15.36
C GLY A 198 -11.96 10.85 -14.27
N LEU A 199 -11.87 9.97 -13.28
CA LEU A 199 -12.85 9.91 -12.18
C LEU A 199 -12.51 10.99 -11.13
N PRO A 200 -13.41 11.95 -10.85
CA PRO A 200 -13.20 12.90 -9.77
C PRO A 200 -13.41 12.23 -8.40
N VAL A 201 -12.47 12.48 -7.48
CA VAL A 201 -12.49 11.97 -6.10
C VAL A 201 -12.39 13.13 -5.14
N ILE A 202 -13.27 13.16 -4.12
CA ILE A 202 -13.33 14.21 -3.11
C ILE A 202 -13.37 13.56 -1.72
N GLN A 203 -12.56 14.05 -0.79
CA GLN A 203 -12.60 13.60 0.60
C GLN A 203 -13.74 14.26 1.39
N PRO A 204 -14.71 13.47 1.92
CA PRO A 204 -15.92 14.00 2.53
C PRO A 204 -15.72 14.43 4.00
N TYR A 205 -14.48 14.49 4.50
CA TYR A 205 -14.20 14.74 5.92
C TYR A 205 -14.42 16.21 6.29
N LEU A 206 -15.68 16.51 6.58
CA LEU A 206 -16.20 17.82 6.94
C LEU A 206 -16.84 17.76 8.33
N LYS A 207 -16.80 18.88 9.05
CA LYS A 207 -17.59 19.10 10.28
C LYS A 207 -18.42 20.37 10.13
N ALA A 208 -19.64 20.34 10.66
CA ALA A 208 -20.46 21.53 10.76
C ALA A 208 -19.97 22.39 11.94
N VAL A 209 -19.75 23.67 11.70
CA VAL A 209 -19.29 24.65 12.69
C VAL A 209 -20.18 25.88 12.61
N ASP A 210 -20.66 26.39 13.74
CA ASP A 210 -21.33 27.68 13.78
C ASP A 210 -20.28 28.80 13.65
N ARG A 211 -20.47 29.69 12.68
CA ARG A 211 -19.74 30.96 12.58
C ARG A 211 -20.72 32.11 12.47
N LYS A 212 -20.81 32.90 13.54
CA LYS A 212 -21.66 34.10 13.62
C LYS A 212 -23.14 33.80 13.33
N GLY A 213 -23.66 32.69 13.86
CA GLY A 213 -25.06 32.27 13.70
C GLY A 213 -25.37 31.63 12.35
N LYS A 214 -24.34 31.28 11.56
CA LYS A 214 -24.47 30.53 10.31
C LYS A 214 -23.73 29.21 10.43
N LEU A 215 -24.41 28.11 10.11
CA LEU A 215 -23.80 26.81 10.02
C LEU A 215 -22.96 26.71 8.75
N VAL A 216 -21.66 26.45 8.90
CA VAL A 216 -20.72 26.27 7.78
C VAL A 216 -20.03 24.92 7.88
N LEU A 217 -19.81 24.27 6.74
CA LEU A 217 -19.04 23.03 6.66
C LEU A 217 -17.55 23.37 6.51
N MET A 218 -16.73 22.77 7.38
CA MET A 218 -15.30 23.02 7.45
C MET A 218 -14.54 21.70 7.38
N PRO A 219 -13.41 21.62 6.65
CA PRO A 219 -12.62 20.39 6.61
C PRO A 219 -12.13 20.00 8.01
N ILE A 220 -12.09 18.69 8.28
CA ILE A 220 -11.46 18.14 9.48
C ILE A 220 -9.98 17.90 9.14
N PRO A 221 -9.03 18.77 9.57
CA PRO A 221 -7.69 18.79 8.99
C PRO A 221 -6.94 17.46 9.16
N MET A 222 -6.98 16.86 10.36
CA MET A 222 -6.30 15.58 10.61
C MET A 222 -6.84 14.46 9.70
N LYS A 223 -8.16 14.37 9.51
CA LYS A 223 -8.75 13.34 8.64
C LYS A 223 -8.40 13.56 7.17
N GLN A 224 -8.38 14.80 6.70
CA GLN A 224 -7.99 15.12 5.32
C GLN A 224 -6.51 14.74 5.08
N VAL A 225 -5.63 15.12 6.01
CA VAL A 225 -4.18 14.84 5.93
C VAL A 225 -3.87 13.35 6.00
N ASP A 226 -4.45 12.65 6.97
CA ASP A 226 -4.13 11.24 7.21
C ASP A 226 -4.73 10.31 6.15
N ALA A 227 -5.89 10.68 5.58
CA ALA A 227 -6.56 9.83 4.59
C ALA A 227 -6.15 10.13 3.15
N PHE A 228 -5.46 11.23 2.84
CA PHE A 228 -5.13 11.54 1.45
C PHE A 228 -4.15 10.55 0.81
N PRO A 229 -2.98 10.25 1.39
CA PRO A 229 -2.08 9.26 0.83
C PRO A 229 -2.75 7.89 0.56
N PRO A 230 -3.48 7.27 1.51
CA PRO A 230 -4.11 5.98 1.26
C PRO A 230 -5.26 6.06 0.25
N ASN A 231 -6.09 7.11 0.29
CA ASN A 231 -7.16 7.25 -0.71
C ASN A 231 -6.60 7.48 -2.12
N PHE A 232 -5.48 8.20 -2.23
CA PHE A 232 -4.83 8.44 -3.52
C PHE A 232 -4.28 7.12 -4.10
N VAL A 233 -3.59 6.32 -3.30
CA VAL A 233 -3.12 4.99 -3.71
C VAL A 233 -4.29 4.06 -4.05
N HIS A 234 -5.37 4.06 -3.25
CA HIS A 234 -6.60 3.35 -3.58
C HIS A 234 -7.30 3.83 -4.85
N SER A 235 -7.07 5.07 -5.26
CA SER A 235 -7.58 5.52 -6.55
C SER A 235 -6.74 4.98 -7.73
N LEU A 236 -5.45 4.69 -7.48
CA LEU A 236 -4.53 4.10 -8.46
C LEU A 236 -4.70 2.58 -8.57
N ASP A 237 -4.91 1.87 -7.46
CA ASP A 237 -5.22 0.43 -7.49
C ASP A 237 -6.52 0.18 -8.27
N SER A 238 -7.54 1.00 -8.02
CA SER A 238 -8.83 0.94 -8.71
C SER A 238 -8.67 1.24 -10.19
N THR A 239 -7.84 2.23 -10.53
CA THR A 239 -7.51 2.56 -11.91
C THR A 239 -6.80 1.39 -12.62
N HIS A 240 -5.83 0.75 -11.97
CA HIS A 240 -5.10 -0.39 -12.52
C HIS A 240 -6.01 -1.61 -12.72
N MET A 241 -6.86 -1.92 -11.75
CA MET A 241 -7.89 -2.96 -11.86
C MET A 241 -8.84 -2.68 -13.03
N MET A 242 -9.39 -1.45 -13.13
CA MET A 242 -10.31 -1.08 -14.22
C MET A 242 -9.64 -1.18 -15.60
N LEU A 243 -8.40 -0.70 -15.73
CA LEU A 243 -7.63 -0.83 -16.97
C LEU A 243 -7.41 -2.30 -17.33
N THR A 244 -7.04 -3.13 -16.35
CA THR A 244 -6.84 -4.57 -16.56
C THR A 244 -8.14 -5.23 -17.01
N SER A 245 -9.23 -5.01 -16.29
CA SER A 245 -10.56 -5.52 -16.60
C SER A 245 -11.02 -5.16 -18.02
N LEU A 246 -10.91 -3.89 -18.42
CA LEU A 246 -11.31 -3.42 -19.76
C LEU A 246 -10.48 -4.09 -20.86
N ASN A 247 -9.19 -4.31 -20.64
CA ASN A 247 -8.33 -4.96 -21.62
C ASN A 247 -8.52 -6.48 -21.64
N CYS A 248 -8.81 -7.13 -20.50
CA CYS A 248 -9.23 -8.52 -20.45
C CYS A 248 -10.52 -8.74 -21.24
N ALA A 249 -11.54 -7.90 -21.02
CA ALA A 249 -12.80 -7.97 -21.75
C ALA A 249 -12.62 -7.83 -23.27
N ARG A 250 -11.72 -6.95 -23.73
CA ARG A 250 -11.38 -6.81 -25.17
C ARG A 250 -10.71 -8.05 -25.76
N ASN A 251 -10.05 -8.87 -24.94
CA ASN A 251 -9.41 -10.12 -25.35
C ASN A 251 -10.31 -11.34 -25.08
N GLY A 252 -11.60 -11.14 -24.76
CA GLY A 252 -12.54 -12.23 -24.50
C GLY A 252 -12.29 -12.98 -23.18
N ILE A 253 -11.60 -12.35 -22.23
CA ILE A 253 -11.27 -12.94 -20.94
C ILE A 253 -12.32 -12.53 -19.91
N THR A 254 -12.99 -13.51 -19.30
CA THR A 254 -13.86 -13.29 -18.14
C THR A 254 -13.03 -12.81 -16.96
N PHE A 255 -13.33 -11.62 -16.44
CA PHE A 255 -12.57 -11.02 -15.35
C PHE A 255 -13.48 -10.71 -14.17
N ALA A 256 -13.04 -11.09 -12.98
CA ALA A 256 -13.59 -10.62 -11.71
C ALA A 256 -12.45 -10.11 -10.83
N ALA A 257 -12.76 -9.25 -9.85
CA ALA A 257 -11.76 -8.78 -8.92
C ALA A 257 -12.36 -8.53 -7.53
N VAL A 258 -11.54 -8.79 -6.52
CA VAL A 258 -11.75 -8.32 -5.15
C VAL A 258 -10.56 -7.42 -4.82
N HIS A 259 -10.70 -6.12 -5.08
CA HIS A 259 -9.60 -5.15 -4.98
C HIS A 259 -8.36 -5.57 -5.79
N ASP A 260 -7.28 -5.98 -5.12
CA ASP A 260 -5.98 -6.37 -5.68
C ASP A 260 -5.85 -7.88 -5.97
N CYS A 261 -6.96 -8.62 -5.87
CA CYS A 261 -7.08 -10.03 -6.23
C CYS A 261 -7.83 -10.18 -7.56
N PHE A 262 -7.15 -10.59 -8.62
CA PHE A 262 -7.71 -10.68 -9.99
C PHE A 262 -8.02 -12.12 -10.38
N TRP A 263 -9.22 -12.38 -10.85
CA TRP A 263 -9.75 -13.73 -11.10
C TRP A 263 -10.12 -13.91 -12.56
N THR A 264 -9.78 -15.07 -13.10
CA THR A 264 -10.19 -15.52 -14.44
C THR A 264 -10.27 -17.05 -14.51
N HIS A 265 -10.67 -17.62 -15.65
CA HIS A 265 -10.60 -19.06 -15.89
C HIS A 265 -9.15 -19.55 -16.04
N ALA A 266 -8.87 -20.78 -15.63
CA ALA A 266 -7.53 -21.37 -15.63
C ALA A 266 -6.76 -21.23 -16.97
N ASN A 267 -7.46 -21.35 -18.09
CA ASN A 267 -6.87 -21.25 -19.43
C ASN A 267 -6.40 -19.84 -19.84
N SER A 268 -6.73 -18.80 -19.06
CA SER A 268 -6.51 -17.40 -19.42
C SER A 268 -5.68 -16.64 -18.37
N VAL A 269 -5.19 -17.33 -17.34
CA VAL A 269 -4.37 -16.75 -16.25
C VAL A 269 -3.12 -16.07 -16.81
N ASP A 270 -2.38 -16.74 -17.71
CA ASP A 270 -1.15 -16.19 -18.29
C ASP A 270 -1.41 -14.88 -19.06
N GLU A 271 -2.49 -14.86 -19.83
CA GLU A 271 -2.86 -13.70 -20.64
C GLU A 271 -3.40 -12.56 -19.77
N MET A 272 -4.19 -12.87 -18.74
CA MET A 272 -4.60 -11.90 -17.72
C MET A 272 -3.38 -11.29 -17.02
N ASN A 273 -2.40 -12.10 -16.62
CA ASN A 273 -1.16 -11.63 -16.00
C ASN A 273 -0.33 -10.75 -16.93
N ARG A 274 -0.24 -11.09 -18.22
CA ARG A 274 0.39 -10.25 -19.24
C ARG A 274 -0.29 -8.89 -19.34
N ILE A 275 -1.63 -8.86 -19.42
CA ILE A 275 -2.42 -7.62 -19.47
C ILE A 275 -2.24 -6.83 -18.17
N CYS A 276 -2.35 -7.46 -17.00
CA CYS A 276 -2.19 -6.85 -15.68
C CYS A 276 -0.85 -6.09 -15.58
N ARG A 277 0.27 -6.74 -15.91
CA ARG A 277 1.60 -6.10 -15.90
C ARG A 277 1.67 -4.96 -16.91
N GLN A 278 1.12 -5.14 -18.12
CA GLN A 278 1.11 -4.08 -19.14
C GLN A 278 0.33 -2.85 -18.69
N GLN A 279 -0.84 -3.02 -18.07
CA GLN A 279 -1.64 -1.90 -17.60
C GLN A 279 -1.00 -1.21 -16.39
N PHE A 280 -0.34 -1.95 -15.50
CA PHE A 280 0.43 -1.37 -14.40
C PHE A 280 1.55 -0.46 -14.92
N VAL A 281 2.33 -0.96 -15.89
CA VAL A 281 3.39 -0.17 -16.52
C VAL A 281 2.82 1.03 -17.28
N ALA A 282 1.75 0.85 -18.07
CA ALA A 282 1.13 1.96 -18.79
C ALA A 282 0.61 3.06 -17.85
N LEU A 283 0.03 2.67 -16.70
CA LEU A 283 -0.41 3.60 -15.66
C LEU A 283 0.79 4.37 -15.07
N HIS A 284 1.79 3.67 -14.57
CA HIS A 284 2.93 4.26 -13.87
C HIS A 284 4.02 4.83 -14.79
N SER A 285 3.88 4.71 -16.11
CA SER A 285 4.68 5.45 -17.09
C SER A 285 4.16 6.88 -17.30
N GLN A 286 2.95 7.19 -16.83
CA GLN A 286 2.46 8.56 -16.79
C GLN A 286 3.13 9.35 -15.66
N PRO A 287 3.31 10.68 -15.80
CA PRO A 287 3.92 11.52 -14.78
C PRO A 287 2.92 11.86 -13.64
N ILE A 288 2.38 10.84 -12.98
CA ILE A 288 1.28 10.95 -11.99
C ILE A 288 1.63 11.91 -10.84
N VAL A 289 2.86 11.85 -10.33
CA VAL A 289 3.35 12.73 -9.25
C VAL A 289 3.35 14.20 -9.70
N THR A 290 3.84 14.48 -10.91
CA THR A 290 3.85 15.82 -11.49
C THR A 290 2.42 16.31 -11.76
N GLN A 291 1.57 15.47 -12.35
CA GLN A 291 0.15 15.77 -12.59
C GLN A 291 -0.58 16.10 -11.28
N CYS A 292 -0.28 15.37 -10.20
CA CYS A 292 -0.81 15.66 -8.87
C CYS A 292 -0.33 17.04 -8.36
N SER A 293 0.97 17.33 -8.44
CA SER A 293 1.53 18.65 -8.10
C SER A 293 0.81 19.78 -8.86
N ASP A 294 0.66 19.63 -10.17
CA ASP A 294 0.05 20.64 -11.04
C ASP A 294 -1.45 20.80 -10.77
N TRP A 295 -2.15 19.70 -10.46
CA TRP A 295 -3.53 19.70 -10.02
C TRP A 295 -3.73 20.51 -8.74
N PHE A 296 -2.91 20.29 -7.71
CA PHE A 296 -3.03 21.04 -6.46
C PHE A 296 -2.76 22.54 -6.66
N LYS A 297 -1.75 22.89 -7.46
CA LYS A 297 -1.45 24.30 -7.78
C LYS A 297 -2.61 24.96 -8.52
N SER A 298 -3.09 24.35 -9.59
CA SER A 298 -4.15 24.92 -10.43
C SER A 298 -5.51 24.99 -9.70
N THR A 299 -5.82 24.00 -8.87
CA THR A 299 -7.11 23.87 -8.17
C THR A 299 -7.20 24.77 -6.94
N TYR A 300 -6.13 24.84 -6.13
CA TYR A 300 -6.17 25.55 -4.85
C TYR A 300 -5.52 26.94 -4.90
N LEU A 301 -4.58 27.17 -5.81
CA LEU A 301 -3.88 28.46 -5.96
C LEU A 301 -4.33 29.21 -7.22
N THR A 302 -5.65 29.23 -7.45
CA THR A 302 -6.25 29.96 -8.58
C THR A 302 -5.82 31.43 -8.61
N PRO A 303 -5.87 32.12 -9.77
CA PRO A 303 -5.53 33.55 -9.86
C PRO A 303 -6.30 34.45 -8.89
N LYS A 304 -7.52 34.05 -8.49
CA LYS A 304 -8.31 34.75 -7.48
C LYS A 304 -7.72 34.59 -6.08
N VAL A 305 -7.35 33.37 -5.71
CA VAL A 305 -6.74 33.06 -4.40
C VAL A 305 -5.36 33.72 -4.30
N ALA A 306 -4.55 33.65 -5.36
CA ALA A 306 -3.22 34.26 -5.40
C ALA A 306 -3.23 35.80 -5.22
N LYS A 307 -4.32 36.48 -5.59
CA LYS A 307 -4.49 37.93 -5.36
C LYS A 307 -4.85 38.29 -3.92
N ILE A 308 -5.44 37.36 -3.18
CA ILE A 308 -5.95 37.59 -1.81
C ILE A 308 -4.90 37.16 -0.78
N LEU A 309 -4.13 36.11 -1.07
CA LEU A 309 -3.10 35.62 -0.15
C LEU A 309 -1.89 36.57 -0.08
N PRO A 310 -1.33 36.80 1.12
CA PRO A 310 -0.02 37.40 1.27
C PRO A 310 1.05 36.66 0.44
N PRO A 311 2.03 37.36 -0.16
CA PRO A 311 3.07 36.74 -1.00
C PRO A 311 3.81 35.59 -0.30
N GLU A 312 4.10 35.73 1.00
CA GLU A 312 4.76 34.71 1.80
C GLU A 312 3.94 33.41 1.92
N LEU A 313 2.62 33.52 2.13
CA LEU A 313 1.73 32.37 2.19
C LEU A 313 1.54 31.73 0.82
N LEU A 314 1.45 32.53 -0.24
CA LEU A 314 1.40 32.01 -1.61
C LEU A 314 2.65 31.19 -1.93
N SER A 315 3.84 31.72 -1.62
CA SER A 315 5.11 31.00 -1.80
C SER A 315 5.15 29.72 -0.97
N LYS A 316 4.69 29.77 0.29
CA LYS A 316 4.59 28.59 1.17
C LYS A 316 3.73 27.50 0.53
N TYR A 317 2.53 27.82 0.04
CA TYR A 317 1.64 26.81 -0.55
C TYR A 317 2.13 26.31 -1.90
N GLN A 318 2.73 27.17 -2.72
CA GLN A 318 3.39 26.75 -3.96
C GLN A 318 4.51 25.74 -3.67
N ASP A 319 5.30 25.99 -2.64
CA ASP A 319 6.35 25.10 -2.18
C ASP A 319 5.79 23.75 -1.71
N MET A 320 4.76 23.79 -0.86
CA MET A 320 4.08 22.60 -0.34
C MET A 320 3.47 21.73 -1.45
N PHE A 321 2.90 22.35 -2.48
CA PHE A 321 2.27 21.63 -3.61
C PHE A 321 3.26 21.23 -4.71
N THR A 322 4.53 21.62 -4.61
CA THR A 322 5.55 21.21 -5.57
C THR A 322 6.14 19.87 -5.15
N ALA A 323 6.09 18.88 -6.03
CA ALA A 323 6.80 17.63 -5.83
C ALA A 323 8.32 17.89 -5.86
N LYS A 324 8.99 17.63 -4.75
CA LYS A 324 10.46 17.73 -4.60
C LYS A 324 11.13 16.38 -4.35
N VAL A 325 10.34 15.31 -4.35
CA VAL A 325 10.85 13.96 -4.13
C VAL A 325 11.48 13.51 -5.44
N GLU A 326 12.80 13.31 -5.42
CA GLU A 326 13.52 12.78 -6.56
C GLU A 326 13.11 11.31 -6.79
N PRO A 327 12.76 10.92 -8.03
CA PRO A 327 12.51 9.53 -8.34
C PRO A 327 13.80 8.72 -8.17
N GLY A 328 13.68 7.49 -7.68
CA GLY A 328 14.78 6.52 -7.71
C GLY A 328 15.03 5.95 -9.11
N GLU A 329 15.75 4.83 -9.16
CA GLU A 329 16.28 4.26 -10.40
C GLU A 329 15.51 3.02 -10.91
N LEU A 330 14.36 2.69 -10.32
CA LEU A 330 13.56 1.55 -10.75
C LEU A 330 13.09 1.74 -12.21
N ASP A 331 13.52 0.85 -13.10
CA ASP A 331 12.94 0.74 -14.43
C ASP A 331 11.58 0.04 -14.37
N ILE A 332 10.50 0.81 -14.59
CA ILE A 332 9.13 0.32 -14.53
C ILE A 332 8.85 -0.78 -15.56
N GLU A 333 9.58 -0.82 -16.67
CA GLU A 333 9.42 -1.84 -17.71
C GLU A 333 9.78 -3.25 -17.21
N GLN A 334 10.55 -3.37 -16.11
CA GLN A 334 10.87 -4.66 -15.51
C GLN A 334 9.63 -5.41 -15.00
N VAL A 335 8.55 -4.72 -14.65
CA VAL A 335 7.29 -5.33 -14.17
C VAL A 335 6.72 -6.29 -15.20
N LYS A 336 6.87 -6.01 -16.51
CA LYS A 336 6.40 -6.90 -17.58
C LYS A 336 7.06 -8.28 -17.53
N LYS A 337 8.25 -8.39 -16.94
CA LYS A 337 9.05 -9.62 -16.82
C LYS A 337 8.95 -10.25 -15.42
N SER A 338 8.23 -9.64 -14.48
CA SER A 338 8.11 -10.14 -13.11
C SER A 338 7.00 -11.18 -13.00
N VAL A 339 7.39 -12.43 -12.74
CA VAL A 339 6.46 -13.56 -12.57
C VAL A 339 5.59 -13.34 -11.34
N TYR A 340 6.19 -12.95 -10.21
CA TYR A 340 5.54 -12.85 -8.89
C TYR A 340 4.93 -11.49 -8.58
N PHE A 341 4.80 -10.60 -9.57
CA PHE A 341 4.15 -9.30 -9.39
C PHE A 341 2.69 -9.47 -8.94
N PHE A 342 1.96 -10.31 -9.67
CA PHE A 342 0.66 -10.89 -9.32
C PHE A 342 0.82 -12.40 -9.53
N SER A 343 0.61 -13.19 -8.49
CA SER A 343 0.85 -14.65 -8.51
C SER A 343 -0.09 -15.42 -7.60
#